data_AF-A0A1C6FDZ6-F1
#
_entry.id   AF-A0A1C6FDZ6-F1
#
_cell.length_a   1.000
_cell.length_b   1.000
_cell.length_c   1.000
_cell.angle_alpha   90.00
_cell.angle_beta   90.00
_cell.angle_gamma   90.00
#
_symmetry.space_group_name_H-M   'P 1'
#
loop_
_entity.id
_entity.type
_entity.pdbx_description
1 polymer ?
#
loop_
_entity_poly.entity_id
_entity_poly.type
_entity_poly.pdbx_seq_one_letter_code
_entity_poly.pdbx_strand_id
1 'polypeptide(L)'
;MDNAEMLTPKEVGKRIKERRNEIGISMPELGRRVGVNKSTIQRYETDGVNPSRSMIINGLADALQTTSEWLVGLSEEKEITAADDDSRTICEGEVLDHLNSFLDAVTKTVQPEVQQRFLTSTLCLLIDLFSITAQHYGRTLNEIDRLAGDEALKKSIQQYTIHVDDIIVPVYCREMEAPIEDMKRFLDGLLHIFDKGRTRVDTVYLYNILHDAQVRLNAANDSVAP
;
A
#
# COMPACT_ATOMS: atom_id res chain seq x y z
N MET A 1 -13.56 13.74 38.59
CA MET A 1 -12.93 13.47 37.28
C MET A 1 -12.93 14.80 36.58
N ASP A 2 -11.74 15.37 36.41
CA ASP A 2 -11.54 16.77 36.06
C ASP A 2 -12.16 17.10 34.71
N ASN A 3 -12.95 18.19 34.66
CA ASN A 3 -13.39 18.79 33.41
C ASN A 3 -12.14 19.35 32.72
N ALA A 4 -11.59 18.63 31.75
CA ALA A 4 -10.56 19.17 30.86
C ALA A 4 -11.23 20.27 30.00
N GLU A 5 -11.03 21.52 30.39
CA GLU A 5 -11.50 22.69 29.66
C GLU A 5 -10.75 22.76 28.32
N MET A 6 -11.49 22.87 27.21
CA MET A 6 -10.86 23.02 25.87
C MET A 6 -10.01 24.30 25.83
N LEU A 7 -8.87 24.23 25.14
CA LEU A 7 -7.96 25.35 24.96
C LEU A 7 -8.65 26.56 24.34
N THR A 8 -8.13 27.76 24.61
CA THR A 8 -8.63 28.96 23.94
C THR A 8 -8.28 28.92 22.45
N PRO A 9 -9.04 29.61 21.57
CA PRO A 9 -8.77 29.62 20.13
C PRO A 9 -7.33 30.01 19.79
N LYS A 10 -6.76 30.96 20.55
CA LYS A 10 -5.40 31.45 20.37
C LYS A 10 -4.34 30.39 20.69
N GLU A 11 -4.58 29.57 21.70
CA GLU A 11 -3.70 28.45 22.07
C GLU A 11 -3.74 27.33 21.03
N VAL A 12 -4.94 27.03 20.48
CA VAL A 12 -5.08 26.12 19.32
C VAL A 12 -4.26 26.64 18.13
N GLY A 13 -4.36 27.93 17.81
CA GLY A 13 -3.56 28.57 16.76
C GLY A 13 -2.05 28.41 16.97
N LYS A 14 -1.60 28.49 18.22
CA LYS A 14 -0.20 28.26 18.61
C LYS A 14 0.22 26.81 18.37
N ARG A 15 -0.58 25.82 18.81
CA ARG A 15 -0.31 24.39 18.59
C ARG A 15 -0.26 24.04 17.10
N ILE A 16 -1.14 24.61 16.28
CA ILE A 16 -1.13 24.47 14.80
C ILE A 16 0.22 24.93 14.24
N LYS A 17 0.67 26.13 14.61
CA LYS A 17 1.94 26.70 14.14
C LYS A 17 3.14 25.88 14.60
N GLU A 18 3.15 25.48 15.87
CA GLU A 18 4.21 24.66 16.46
C GLU A 18 4.32 23.33 15.70
N ARG A 19 3.21 22.58 15.57
CA ARG A 19 3.21 21.29 14.87
C ARG A 19 3.59 21.43 13.40
N ARG A 20 3.08 22.45 12.70
CA ARG A 20 3.43 22.71 11.29
C ARG A 20 4.95 22.87 11.11
N ASN A 21 5.60 23.60 12.01
CA ASN A 21 7.04 23.82 11.95
C ASN A 21 7.82 22.54 12.27
N GLU A 22 7.36 21.72 13.20
CA GLU A 22 8.01 20.45 13.55
C GLU A 22 8.01 19.44 12.41
N ILE A 23 6.89 19.31 11.69
CA ILE A 23 6.80 18.43 10.52
C ILE A 23 7.38 19.09 9.25
N GLY A 24 7.93 20.30 9.36
CA GLY A 24 8.69 20.97 8.30
C GLY A 24 7.87 21.45 7.10
N ILE A 25 6.54 21.61 7.21
CA ILE A 25 5.70 22.04 6.08
C ILE A 25 5.44 23.56 6.10
N SER A 26 5.27 24.14 4.90
CA SER A 26 4.98 25.57 4.74
C SER A 26 3.48 25.89 4.91
N MET A 27 3.12 27.14 5.22
CA MET A 27 1.70 27.55 5.29
C MET A 27 0.91 27.27 3.99
N PRO A 28 1.45 27.52 2.77
CA PRO A 28 0.78 27.11 1.53
C PRO A 28 0.55 25.60 1.41
N GLU A 29 1.52 24.80 1.87
CA GLU A 29 1.42 23.34 1.83
C GLU A 29 0.36 22.82 2.82
N LEU A 30 0.34 23.35 4.04
CA LEU A 30 -0.74 23.05 4.99
C LEU A 30 -2.10 23.46 4.42
N GLY A 31 -2.18 24.63 3.77
CA GLY A 31 -3.40 25.08 3.10
C GLY A 31 -3.87 24.11 2.03
N ARG A 32 -2.95 23.60 1.20
CA ARG A 32 -3.25 22.59 0.18
C ARG A 32 -3.83 21.31 0.79
N ARG A 33 -3.24 20.81 1.88
CA ARG A 33 -3.70 19.57 2.56
C ARG A 33 -5.08 19.71 3.19
N VAL A 34 -5.38 20.87 3.78
CA VAL A 34 -6.67 21.16 4.42
C VAL A 34 -7.73 21.60 3.39
N GLY A 35 -7.33 22.00 2.18
CA GLY A 35 -8.23 22.52 1.15
C GLY A 35 -8.57 24.02 1.33
N VAL A 36 -7.68 24.80 1.91
CA VAL A 36 -7.86 26.25 2.15
C VAL A 36 -6.67 27.08 1.66
N ASN A 37 -6.90 28.38 1.45
CA ASN A 37 -5.85 29.30 1.00
C ASN A 37 -4.79 29.56 2.09
N LYS A 38 -3.57 29.93 1.68
CA LYS A 38 -2.47 30.37 2.58
C LYS A 38 -2.92 31.42 3.61
N SER A 39 -3.71 32.40 3.18
CA SER A 39 -4.22 33.48 4.05
C SER A 39 -5.13 32.94 5.16
N THR A 40 -5.87 31.87 4.90
CA THR A 40 -6.72 31.19 5.88
C THR A 40 -5.87 30.49 6.94
N ILE A 41 -4.80 29.79 6.54
CA ILE A 41 -3.87 29.16 7.48
C ILE A 41 -3.15 30.21 8.34
N GLN A 42 -2.69 31.30 7.73
CA GLN A 42 -2.07 32.40 8.48
C GLN A 42 -3.01 32.97 9.54
N ARG A 43 -4.31 33.11 9.21
CA ARG A 43 -5.33 33.55 10.16
C ARG A 43 -5.53 32.53 11.29
N TYR A 44 -5.58 31.24 10.98
CA TYR A 44 -5.68 30.18 11.99
C TYR A 44 -4.50 30.19 12.97
N GLU A 45 -3.28 30.41 12.48
CA GLU A 45 -2.08 30.48 13.33
C GLU A 45 -1.97 31.79 14.14
N THR A 46 -2.62 32.87 13.70
CA THR A 46 -2.49 34.21 14.30
C THR A 46 -3.66 34.54 15.23
N ASP A 47 -4.89 34.39 14.72
CA ASP A 47 -6.13 34.72 15.43
C ASP A 47 -6.73 33.51 16.15
N GLY A 48 -6.29 32.31 15.80
CA GLY A 48 -6.75 31.06 16.40
C GLY A 48 -7.94 30.42 15.69
N VAL A 49 -8.29 29.21 16.14
CA VAL A 49 -9.45 28.44 15.65
C VAL A 49 -10.29 28.04 16.84
N ASN A 50 -11.60 28.25 16.77
CA ASN A 50 -12.50 27.85 17.83
C ASN A 50 -12.50 26.31 17.96
N PRO A 51 -12.15 25.74 19.14
CA PRO A 51 -12.12 24.29 19.39
C PRO A 51 -13.42 23.57 19.07
N SER A 52 -14.57 24.23 19.23
CA SER A 52 -15.88 23.62 18.95
C SER A 52 -16.18 23.46 17.47
N ARG A 53 -15.32 23.96 16.56
CA ARG A 53 -15.45 23.76 15.10
C ARG A 53 -14.80 22.44 14.68
N SER A 54 -15.39 21.32 15.10
CA SER A 54 -14.87 19.97 14.88
C SER A 54 -14.41 19.70 13.44
N MET A 55 -15.20 20.10 12.43
CA MET A 55 -14.84 19.89 11.03
C MET A 55 -13.51 20.57 10.62
N ILE A 56 -13.23 21.78 11.13
CA ILE A 56 -11.98 22.50 10.82
C ILE A 56 -10.82 21.92 11.63
N ILE A 57 -11.07 21.61 12.91
CA ILE A 57 -10.07 21.04 13.81
C ILE A 57 -9.61 19.66 13.31
N ASN A 58 -10.54 18.80 12.90
CA ASN A 58 -10.23 17.47 12.38
C ASN A 58 -9.42 17.57 11.08
N GLY A 59 -9.85 18.39 10.12
CA GLY A 59 -9.08 18.58 8.89
C GLY A 59 -7.67 19.16 9.13
N LEU A 60 -7.48 19.97 10.17
CA LEU A 60 -6.15 20.45 10.60
C LEU A 60 -5.33 19.35 11.28
N ALA A 61 -5.94 18.55 12.14
CA ALA A 61 -5.32 17.40 12.79
C ALA A 61 -4.77 16.40 11.76
N ASP A 62 -5.59 16.03 10.77
CA ASP A 62 -5.21 15.12 9.69
C ASP A 62 -4.02 15.67 8.89
N ALA A 63 -4.11 16.94 8.48
CA ALA A 63 -3.06 17.58 7.68
C ALA A 63 -1.73 17.75 8.45
N LEU A 64 -1.80 17.87 9.77
CA LEU A 64 -0.68 18.03 10.69
C LEU A 64 -0.18 16.72 11.32
N GLN A 65 -0.78 15.57 10.94
CA GLN A 65 -0.46 14.25 11.48
C GLN A 65 -0.45 14.27 13.01
N THR A 66 -1.57 14.70 13.59
CA THR A 66 -1.78 14.81 15.04
C THR A 66 -3.25 14.50 15.36
N THR A 67 -3.64 14.49 16.64
CA THR A 67 -5.01 14.24 17.07
C THR A 67 -5.79 15.55 17.25
N SER A 68 -7.10 15.49 17.01
CA SER A 68 -8.00 16.64 17.21
C SER A 68 -8.01 17.06 18.68
N GLU A 69 -7.94 16.08 19.57
CA GLU A 69 -7.91 16.15 21.02
C GLU A 69 -6.66 16.87 21.50
N TRP A 70 -5.49 16.60 20.92
CA TRP A 70 -4.28 17.34 21.22
C TRP A 70 -4.37 18.78 20.72
N LEU A 71 -4.90 19.02 19.52
CA LEU A 71 -5.04 20.40 19.03
C LEU A 71 -5.92 21.26 19.95
N VAL A 72 -6.96 20.68 20.55
CA VAL A 72 -7.88 21.38 21.47
C VAL A 72 -7.52 21.24 22.95
N GLY A 73 -6.45 20.51 23.28
CA GLY A 73 -5.94 20.29 24.64
C GLY A 73 -6.79 19.40 25.53
N LEU A 74 -7.59 18.51 24.93
CA LEU A 74 -8.26 17.41 25.63
C LEU A 74 -7.31 16.21 25.84
N SER A 75 -6.16 16.19 25.18
CA SER A 75 -5.09 15.20 25.36
C SER A 75 -3.70 15.84 25.31
N GLU A 76 -2.74 15.25 26.03
CA GLU A 76 -1.30 15.57 25.93
C GLU A 76 -0.58 14.67 24.89
N GLU A 77 -1.25 13.64 24.37
CA GLU A 77 -0.70 12.75 23.35
C GLU A 77 -0.81 13.38 21.95
N LYS A 78 0.34 13.81 21.44
CA LYS A 78 0.48 14.56 20.19
C LYS A 78 0.46 13.70 18.93
N GLU A 79 0.85 12.45 19.05
CA GLU A 79 0.96 11.51 17.94
C GLU A 79 -0.08 10.43 18.11
N ILE A 80 -0.66 10.03 16.98
CA ILE A 80 -1.56 8.88 16.90
C ILE A 80 -0.69 7.67 17.21
N THR A 81 -0.83 7.09 18.40
CA THR A 81 -0.32 5.73 18.61
C THR A 81 -1.08 4.83 17.65
N ALA A 82 -0.39 3.88 17.01
CA ALA A 82 -0.92 3.03 15.93
C ALA A 82 -2.12 2.12 16.31
N ALA A 83 -2.78 2.38 17.44
CA ALA A 83 -3.89 1.63 17.98
C ALA A 83 -5.28 2.23 17.66
N ASP A 84 -5.40 3.55 17.40
CA ASP A 84 -6.69 4.23 17.18
C ASP A 84 -6.83 4.79 15.75
N ASP A 85 -6.62 3.92 14.77
CA ASP A 85 -6.82 4.20 13.35
C ASP A 85 -8.32 4.30 13.00
N ASP A 86 -8.87 5.52 13.03
CA ASP A 86 -10.10 5.88 12.33
C ASP A 86 -9.84 7.02 11.32
N SER A 87 -8.74 6.91 10.56
CA SER A 87 -8.54 7.67 9.30
C SER A 87 -9.24 7.02 8.11
N ARG A 88 -10.07 6.01 8.36
CA ARG A 88 -10.71 5.20 7.33
C ARG A 88 -11.85 5.97 6.72
N THR A 89 -11.93 5.95 5.39
CA THR A 89 -13.14 6.44 4.73
C THR A 89 -14.35 5.60 5.20
N ILE A 90 -15.57 6.14 5.17
CA ILE A 90 -16.78 5.37 5.55
C ILE A 90 -16.84 4.02 4.81
N CYS A 91 -16.46 4.00 3.52
CA CYS A 91 -16.38 2.79 2.71
C CYS A 91 -15.33 1.79 3.23
N GLU A 92 -14.16 2.28 3.64
CA GLU A 92 -13.07 1.46 4.18
C GLU A 92 -13.43 0.87 5.56
N GLY A 93 -14.09 1.66 6.41
CA GLY A 93 -14.66 1.19 7.67
C GLY A 93 -15.67 0.06 7.48
N GLU A 94 -16.66 0.26 6.60
CA GLU A 94 -17.68 -0.75 6.30
C GLU A 94 -17.08 -2.04 5.69
N VAL A 95 -16.10 -1.91 4.79
CA VAL A 95 -15.40 -3.07 4.22
C VAL A 95 -14.66 -3.86 5.31
N LEU A 96 -13.96 -3.17 6.20
CA LEU A 96 -13.23 -3.80 7.30
C LEU A 96 -14.19 -4.44 8.31
N ASP A 97 -15.31 -3.82 8.62
CA ASP A 97 -16.33 -4.38 9.51
C ASP A 97 -16.95 -5.66 8.93
N HIS A 98 -17.24 -5.67 7.62
CA HIS A 98 -17.69 -6.88 6.92
C HIS A 98 -16.62 -7.97 6.94
N LEU A 99 -15.36 -7.61 6.72
CA LEU A 99 -14.24 -8.55 6.74
C LEU A 99 -14.05 -9.14 8.15
N ASN A 100 -14.06 -8.32 9.19
CA ASN A 100 -13.96 -8.73 10.58
C ASN A 100 -15.13 -9.63 10.99
N SER A 101 -16.37 -9.28 10.59
CA SER A 101 -17.55 -10.11 10.85
C SER A 101 -17.46 -11.48 10.17
N PHE A 102 -16.94 -11.53 8.94
CA PHE A 102 -16.69 -12.78 8.25
C PHE A 102 -15.61 -13.62 8.94
N LEU A 103 -14.48 -13.00 9.31
CA LEU A 103 -13.39 -13.69 10.01
C LEU A 103 -13.83 -14.24 11.37
N ASP A 104 -14.67 -13.51 12.11
CA ASP A 104 -15.26 -13.96 13.36
C ASP A 104 -16.19 -15.16 13.15
N ALA A 105 -17.03 -15.12 12.11
CA ALA A 105 -17.88 -16.23 11.72
C ALA A 105 -17.07 -17.48 11.34
N VAL A 106 -15.99 -17.33 10.58
CA VAL A 106 -15.09 -18.43 10.22
C VAL A 106 -14.41 -19.01 11.45
N THR A 107 -13.89 -18.16 12.33
CA THR A 107 -13.19 -18.57 13.56
C THR A 107 -14.12 -19.33 14.52
N LYS A 108 -15.41 -18.98 14.54
CA LYS A 108 -16.42 -19.67 15.36
C LYS A 108 -16.91 -21.00 14.77
N THR A 109 -16.81 -21.19 13.46
CA THR A 109 -17.41 -22.34 12.75
C THR A 109 -16.40 -23.38 12.30
N VAL A 110 -15.13 -23.01 12.13
CA VAL A 110 -14.07 -23.89 11.65
C VAL A 110 -13.14 -24.25 12.81
N GLN A 111 -12.69 -25.52 12.87
CA GLN A 111 -11.71 -25.92 13.86
C GLN A 111 -10.39 -25.14 13.68
N PRO A 112 -9.77 -24.63 14.78
CA PRO A 112 -8.56 -23.83 14.70
C PRO A 112 -7.43 -24.48 13.90
N GLU A 113 -7.27 -25.80 14.01
CA GLU A 113 -6.24 -26.56 13.31
C GLU A 113 -6.47 -26.58 11.78
N VAL A 114 -7.74 -26.63 11.35
CA VAL A 114 -8.12 -26.61 9.94
C VAL A 114 -7.94 -25.21 9.37
N GLN A 115 -8.33 -24.18 10.10
CA GLN A 115 -8.14 -22.77 9.74
C GLN A 115 -6.65 -22.43 9.62
N GLN A 116 -5.84 -22.80 10.62
CA GLN A 116 -4.40 -22.56 10.63
C GLN A 116 -3.73 -23.27 9.45
N ARG A 117 -4.08 -24.53 9.19
CA ARG A 117 -3.50 -25.30 8.08
C ARG A 117 -3.85 -24.68 6.73
N PHE A 118 -5.11 -24.29 6.52
CA PHE A 118 -5.53 -23.63 5.29
C PHE A 118 -4.80 -22.30 5.06
N LEU A 119 -4.75 -21.44 6.08
CA LEU A 119 -4.07 -20.14 6.03
C LEU A 119 -2.58 -20.34 5.73
N THR A 120 -1.91 -21.22 6.48
CA THR A 120 -0.49 -21.49 6.32
C THR A 120 -0.18 -22.02 4.92
N SER A 121 -0.94 -23.00 4.42
CA SER A 121 -0.74 -23.53 3.08
C SER A 121 -0.98 -22.49 1.99
N THR A 122 -2.01 -21.66 2.13
CA THR A 122 -2.31 -20.58 1.16
C THR A 122 -1.21 -19.52 1.14
N LEU A 123 -0.74 -19.10 2.32
CA LEU A 123 0.35 -18.13 2.43
C LEU A 123 1.67 -18.68 1.88
N CYS A 124 2.00 -19.94 2.16
CA CYS A 124 3.19 -20.58 1.59
C CYS A 124 3.15 -20.57 0.06
N LEU A 125 2.03 -20.98 -0.55
CA LEU A 125 1.87 -20.97 -2.00
C LEU A 125 2.02 -19.56 -2.60
N LEU A 126 1.48 -18.54 -1.94
CA LEU A 126 1.61 -17.14 -2.37
C LEU A 126 3.07 -16.68 -2.30
N ILE A 127 3.77 -17.00 -1.21
CA ILE A 127 5.18 -16.66 -1.02
C ILE A 127 6.05 -17.36 -2.09
N ASP A 128 5.78 -18.62 -2.38
CA ASP A 128 6.51 -19.37 -3.41
C ASP A 128 6.30 -18.74 -4.80
N LEU A 129 5.05 -18.41 -5.15
CA LEU A 129 4.75 -17.77 -6.44
C LEU A 129 5.38 -16.38 -6.57
N PHE A 130 5.36 -15.60 -5.47
CA PHE A 130 6.04 -14.31 -5.43
C PHE A 130 7.56 -14.47 -5.59
N SER A 131 8.14 -15.50 -4.96
CA SER A 131 9.56 -15.80 -5.06
C SER A 131 9.96 -16.15 -6.50
N ILE A 132 9.14 -16.92 -7.23
CA ILE A 132 9.34 -17.21 -8.66
C ILE A 132 9.26 -15.92 -9.48
N THR A 133 8.24 -15.10 -9.23
CA THR A 133 8.05 -13.82 -9.94
C THR A 133 9.22 -12.86 -9.72
N ALA A 134 9.72 -12.76 -8.48
CA ALA A 134 10.88 -11.93 -8.15
C ALA A 134 12.15 -12.41 -8.85
N GLN A 135 12.32 -13.72 -9.05
CA GLN A 135 13.45 -14.27 -9.80
C GLN A 135 13.37 -13.89 -11.29
N HIS A 136 12.20 -13.97 -11.92
CA HIS A 136 12.00 -13.46 -13.29
C HIS A 136 12.32 -11.96 -13.40
N TYR A 137 11.91 -11.17 -12.41
CA TYR A 137 12.24 -9.75 -12.35
C TYR A 137 13.75 -9.51 -12.28
N GLY A 138 14.46 -10.19 -11.38
CA GLY A 138 15.92 -10.08 -11.27
C GLY A 138 16.64 -10.47 -12.56
N ARG A 139 16.17 -11.49 -13.26
CA ARG A 139 16.72 -11.91 -14.56
C ARG A 139 16.51 -10.87 -15.65
N THR A 140 15.33 -10.28 -15.68
CA THR A 140 15.01 -9.19 -16.62
C THR A 140 15.96 -8.02 -16.41
N LEU A 141 16.24 -7.65 -15.16
CA LEU A 141 17.22 -6.61 -14.84
C LEU A 141 18.64 -6.98 -15.29
N ASN A 142 19.07 -8.23 -15.07
CA ASN A 142 20.38 -8.70 -15.54
C ASN A 142 20.49 -8.65 -17.08
N GLU A 143 19.43 -8.99 -17.79
CA GLU A 143 19.41 -8.93 -19.26
C GLU A 143 19.44 -7.47 -19.76
N ILE A 144 18.70 -6.56 -19.11
CA ILE A 144 18.77 -5.13 -19.39
C ILE A 144 20.19 -4.59 -19.16
N ASP A 145 20.85 -4.97 -18.06
CA ASP A 145 22.23 -4.58 -17.75
C ASP A 145 23.22 -5.13 -18.80
N ARG A 146 23.04 -6.39 -19.23
CA ARG A 146 23.82 -7.00 -20.32
C ARG A 146 23.68 -6.22 -21.62
N LEU A 147 22.45 -5.87 -22.01
CA LEU A 147 22.17 -5.06 -23.20
C LEU A 147 22.78 -3.66 -23.08
N ALA A 148 22.71 -3.05 -21.90
CA ALA A 148 23.34 -1.77 -21.62
C ALA A 148 24.88 -1.85 -21.66
N GLY A 149 25.48 -3.02 -21.50
CA GLY A 149 26.93 -3.25 -21.64
C GLY A 149 27.41 -3.47 -23.08
N ASP A 150 26.52 -3.75 -24.04
CA ASP A 150 26.90 -4.10 -25.42
C ASP A 150 27.31 -2.86 -26.25
N GLU A 151 28.60 -2.78 -26.58
CA GLU A 151 29.17 -1.66 -27.33
C GLU A 151 28.68 -1.56 -28.78
N ALA A 152 28.30 -2.68 -29.42
CA ALA A 152 27.73 -2.66 -30.76
C ALA A 152 26.29 -2.14 -30.72
N LEU A 153 25.52 -2.57 -29.72
CA LEU A 153 24.16 -2.08 -29.49
C LEU A 153 24.15 -0.59 -29.14
N LYS A 154 25.04 -0.12 -28.25
CA LYS A 154 25.20 1.31 -27.93
C LYS A 154 25.45 2.15 -29.17
N LYS A 155 26.36 1.71 -30.04
CA LYS A 155 26.65 2.40 -31.31
C LYS A 155 25.41 2.44 -32.22
N SER A 156 24.65 1.36 -32.29
CA SER A 156 23.41 1.31 -33.06
C SER A 156 22.34 2.26 -32.51
N ILE A 157 22.13 2.28 -31.19
CA ILE A 157 21.20 3.19 -30.50
C ILE A 157 21.56 4.66 -30.79
N GLN A 158 22.85 5.01 -30.70
CA GLN A 158 23.36 6.35 -31.00
C GLN A 158 23.22 6.72 -32.49
N GLN A 159 23.45 5.77 -33.39
CA GLN A 159 23.40 5.98 -34.83
C GLN A 159 21.96 6.17 -35.35
N TYR A 160 20.98 5.48 -34.76
CA TYR A 160 19.59 5.49 -35.22
C TYR A 160 18.64 6.33 -34.34
N THR A 161 19.13 7.03 -33.31
CA THR A 161 18.30 7.82 -32.37
C THR A 161 17.18 6.97 -31.74
N ILE A 162 17.49 5.72 -31.40
CA ILE A 162 16.52 4.84 -30.73
C ILE A 162 16.45 5.27 -29.25
N HIS A 163 15.26 5.45 -28.69
CA HIS A 163 15.14 5.70 -27.26
C HIS A 163 15.39 4.40 -26.49
N VAL A 164 16.16 4.48 -25.40
CA VAL A 164 16.49 3.30 -24.58
C VAL A 164 15.22 2.62 -24.04
N ASP A 165 14.18 3.40 -23.76
CA ASP A 165 12.88 2.89 -23.31
C ASP A 165 12.19 2.00 -24.36
N ASP A 166 12.43 2.24 -25.67
CA ASP A 166 11.90 1.42 -26.77
C ASP A 166 12.52 0.02 -26.82
N ILE A 167 13.58 -0.23 -26.05
CA ILE A 167 14.27 -1.52 -25.95
C ILE A 167 13.99 -2.15 -24.57
N ILE A 168 14.10 -1.37 -23.50
CA ILE A 168 13.93 -1.88 -22.13
C ILE A 168 12.49 -2.32 -21.86
N VAL A 169 11.50 -1.50 -22.23
CA VAL A 169 10.09 -1.79 -21.92
C VAL A 169 9.62 -3.08 -22.60
N PRO A 170 9.88 -3.32 -23.90
CA PRO A 170 9.51 -4.59 -24.54
C PRO A 170 10.19 -5.81 -23.94
N VAL A 171 11.47 -5.71 -23.56
CA VAL A 171 12.19 -6.81 -22.88
C VAL A 171 11.52 -7.08 -21.54
N TYR A 172 11.24 -6.05 -20.75
CA TYR A 172 10.57 -6.20 -19.48
C TYR A 172 9.20 -6.85 -19.60
N CYS A 173 8.35 -6.33 -20.50
CA CYS A 173 7.02 -6.87 -20.73
C CYS A 173 7.07 -8.34 -21.17
N ARG A 174 7.96 -8.69 -22.11
CA ARG A 174 8.10 -10.06 -22.60
C ARG A 174 8.51 -11.04 -21.50
N GLU A 175 9.49 -10.67 -20.68
CA GLU A 175 10.01 -11.58 -19.63
C GLU A 175 9.04 -11.70 -18.44
N MET A 176 8.26 -10.65 -18.14
CA MET A 176 7.35 -10.62 -16.99
C MET A 176 5.90 -11.01 -17.31
N GLU A 177 5.51 -11.08 -18.58
CA GLU A 177 4.12 -11.40 -18.97
C GLU A 177 3.63 -12.71 -18.36
N ALA A 178 4.37 -13.81 -18.54
CA ALA A 178 3.98 -15.11 -18.01
C ALA A 178 3.93 -15.17 -16.46
N PRO A 179 4.97 -14.71 -15.71
CA PRO A 179 4.91 -14.65 -14.25
C PRO A 179 3.74 -13.81 -13.70
N ILE A 180 3.43 -12.68 -14.34
CA ILE A 180 2.31 -11.83 -13.93
C ILE A 180 0.98 -12.53 -14.20
N GLU A 181 0.85 -13.24 -15.32
CA GLU A 181 -0.36 -14.00 -15.62
C GLU A 181 -0.56 -15.18 -14.68
N ASP A 182 0.52 -15.87 -14.26
CA ASP A 182 0.45 -16.89 -13.22
C ASP A 182 -0.05 -16.31 -11.89
N MET A 183 0.43 -15.13 -11.50
CA MET A 183 -0.02 -14.45 -10.29
C MET A 183 -1.51 -14.09 -10.36
N LYS A 184 -1.99 -13.57 -11.49
CA LYS A 184 -3.43 -13.30 -11.66
C LYS A 184 -4.25 -14.59 -11.56
N ARG A 185 -3.87 -15.64 -12.30
CA ARG A 185 -4.58 -16.93 -12.30
C ARG A 185 -4.60 -17.58 -10.91
N PHE A 186 -3.55 -17.42 -10.14
CA PHE A 186 -3.48 -17.90 -8.77
C PHE A 186 -4.45 -17.15 -7.85
N LEU A 187 -4.45 -15.80 -7.92
CA LEU A 187 -5.38 -14.96 -7.14
C LEU A 187 -6.84 -15.21 -7.52
N ASP A 188 -7.13 -15.38 -8.81
CA ASP A 188 -8.45 -15.72 -9.32
C ASP A 188 -8.88 -17.13 -8.82
N GLY A 189 -7.95 -18.07 -8.79
CA GLY A 189 -8.15 -19.40 -8.20
C GLY A 189 -8.47 -19.34 -6.70
N LEU A 190 -7.79 -18.48 -5.93
CA LEU A 190 -8.11 -18.25 -4.53
C LEU A 190 -9.52 -17.67 -4.36
N LEU A 191 -9.91 -16.72 -5.21
CA LEU A 191 -11.26 -16.15 -5.19
C LEU A 191 -12.32 -17.24 -5.42
N HIS A 192 -12.06 -18.17 -6.34
CA HIS A 192 -12.96 -19.27 -6.64
C HIS A 192 -13.08 -20.33 -5.54
N ILE A 193 -12.07 -20.51 -4.68
CA ILE A 193 -12.17 -21.41 -3.52
C ILE A 193 -13.28 -20.97 -2.56
N PHE A 194 -13.56 -19.66 -2.49
CA PHE A 194 -14.62 -19.09 -1.66
C PHE A 194 -15.97 -18.97 -2.39
N ASP A 195 -16.01 -19.23 -3.70
CA ASP A 195 -17.25 -19.16 -4.46
C ASP A 195 -18.07 -20.45 -4.25
N LYS A 196 -19.28 -20.29 -3.73
CA LYS A 196 -20.16 -21.37 -3.25
C LYS A 196 -20.64 -22.28 -4.40
N GLY A 197 -19.78 -23.17 -4.87
CA GLY A 197 -20.14 -24.31 -5.72
C GLY A 197 -20.38 -24.01 -7.20
N ARG A 198 -20.01 -22.83 -7.72
CA ARG A 198 -20.16 -22.50 -9.16
C ARG A 198 -18.97 -22.89 -10.02
N THR A 199 -17.76 -22.93 -9.45
CA THR A 199 -16.53 -23.31 -10.14
C THR A 199 -15.75 -24.26 -9.24
N ARG A 200 -15.53 -25.48 -9.70
CA ARG A 200 -14.80 -26.52 -8.94
C ARG A 200 -13.29 -26.30 -9.06
N VAL A 201 -12.80 -25.20 -8.50
CA VAL A 201 -11.36 -24.97 -8.36
C VAL A 201 -10.93 -25.58 -7.03
N ASP A 202 -10.10 -26.62 -7.10
CA ASP A 202 -9.50 -27.25 -5.92
C ASP A 202 -8.05 -26.79 -5.73
N THR A 203 -7.47 -27.10 -4.58
CA THR A 203 -6.09 -26.73 -4.24
C THR A 203 -5.07 -27.29 -5.24
N VAL A 204 -5.38 -28.38 -5.95
CA VAL A 204 -4.51 -28.98 -6.98
C VAL A 204 -4.31 -28.01 -8.14
N TYR A 205 -5.33 -27.25 -8.51
CA TYR A 205 -5.21 -26.20 -9.54
C TYR A 205 -4.14 -25.15 -9.18
N LEU A 206 -4.13 -24.69 -7.93
CA LEU A 206 -3.14 -23.71 -7.46
C LEU A 206 -1.72 -24.29 -7.44
N TYR A 207 -1.58 -25.54 -6.99
CA TYR A 207 -0.30 -26.25 -7.05
C TYR A 207 0.22 -26.40 -8.48
N ASN A 208 -0.66 -26.66 -9.44
CA ASN A 208 -0.26 -26.80 -10.85
C ASN A 208 0.26 -25.47 -11.42
N ILE A 209 -0.38 -24.34 -11.11
CA ILE A 209 0.13 -23.01 -11.51
C ILE A 209 1.55 -22.81 -10.97
N LEU A 210 1.76 -23.09 -9.69
CA LEU A 210 3.07 -22.95 -9.06
C LEU A 210 4.11 -23.88 -9.69
N HIS A 211 3.75 -25.14 -9.93
CA HIS A 211 4.62 -26.12 -10.56
C HIS A 211 5.03 -25.68 -11.97
N ASP A 212 4.07 -25.28 -12.80
CA ASP A 212 4.32 -24.82 -14.16
C ASP A 212 5.22 -23.57 -14.19
N ALA A 213 4.99 -22.64 -13.27
CA ALA A 213 5.81 -21.44 -13.11
C ALA A 213 7.26 -21.80 -12.75
N GLN A 214 7.46 -22.75 -11.82
CA GLN A 214 8.78 -23.23 -11.43
C GLN A 214 9.49 -23.96 -12.59
N VAL A 215 8.78 -24.77 -13.36
CA VAL A 215 9.32 -25.45 -14.55
C VAL A 215 9.79 -24.43 -15.58
N ARG A 216 8.99 -23.39 -15.86
CA ARG A 216 9.40 -22.31 -16.77
C ARG A 216 10.64 -21.57 -16.28
N LEU A 217 10.68 -21.22 -15.00
CA LEU A 217 11.84 -20.55 -14.39
C LEU A 217 13.11 -21.38 -14.53
N ASN A 218 13.03 -22.69 -14.22
CA ASN A 218 14.16 -23.62 -14.34
C ASN A 218 14.64 -23.75 -15.78
N ALA A 219 13.73 -24.00 -16.73
CA ALA A 219 14.08 -24.09 -18.15
C ALA A 219 14.77 -22.81 -18.65
N ALA A 220 14.28 -21.67 -18.18
CA ALA A 220 14.87 -20.40 -18.52
C ALA A 220 16.27 -20.24 -17.89
N ASN A 221 16.54 -20.78 -16.69
CA ASN A 221 17.87 -20.74 -16.07
C ASN A 221 18.87 -21.62 -16.86
N ASP A 222 18.44 -22.77 -17.36
CA ASP A 222 19.27 -23.67 -18.14
C ASP A 222 19.68 -23.06 -19.50
N SER A 223 18.82 -22.23 -20.10
CA SER A 223 19.14 -21.50 -21.34
C SER A 223 20.14 -20.33 -21.15
N VAL A 224 20.50 -19.98 -19.91
CA VAL A 224 21.48 -18.91 -19.58
C VAL A 224 22.81 -19.49 -19.07
N ALA A 225 22.91 -20.82 -18.88
CA ALA A 225 24.17 -21.47 -18.56
C ALA A 225 25.12 -21.49 -19.78
N PRO A 226 26.45 -21.28 -19.58
CA PRO A 226 27.43 -21.06 -20.66
C PRO A 226 27.65 -22.27 -21.56
#